data_AF-A0A562L7P8-F1
#
_entry.id   AF-A0A562L7P8-F1
#
_cell.length_a   1.000
_cell.length_b   1.000
_cell.length_c   1.000
_cell.angle_alpha   90.00
_cell.angle_beta   90.00
_cell.angle_gamma   90.00
#
_symmetry.space_group_name_H-M   'P 1'
#
loop_
_entity.id
_entity.type
_entity.pdbx_description
1 polymer ?
#
loop_
_entity_poly.entity_id
_entity_poly.type
_entity_poly.pdbx_seq_one_letter_code
_entity_poly.pdbx_strand_id
1 'polypeptide(L)' 'MTHSQLRDRSDMISVAGGWHAHLGILADRLHEHTPPGFWSTHAWLEAEYKRQIPVD' A
#
# COMPACT_ATOMS: atom_id res chain seq x y z
N MET A 1 -0.16 11.92 -8.41
CA MET A 1 -1.56 11.50 -8.34
C MET A 1 -2.03 11.74 -6.91
N THR A 2 -3.16 12.40 -6.71
CA THR A 2 -3.75 12.62 -5.39
C THR A 2 -5.10 11.92 -5.40
N HIS A 3 -5.31 10.97 -4.48
CA HIS A 3 -6.62 10.34 -4.31
C HIS A 3 -7.51 11.26 -3.49
N SER A 4 -8.71 11.54 -4.01
CA SER A 4 -9.75 12.34 -3.37
C SER A 4 -11.02 11.49 -3.25
N GLN A 5 -11.87 11.76 -2.25
CA GLN A 5 -13.05 10.93 -1.90
C GLN A 5 -12.74 9.50 -1.42
N LEU A 6 -11.82 9.34 -0.46
CA LEU A 6 -11.74 8.09 0.30
C LEU A 6 -12.93 8.11 1.28
N ARG A 7 -13.99 7.37 0.96
CA ARG A 7 -15.30 7.53 1.62
C ARG A 7 -15.34 6.87 2.98
N ASP A 8 -14.54 5.83 3.14
CA ASP A 8 -14.45 5.08 4.37
C ASP A 8 -13.00 4.62 4.64
N ARG A 9 -12.83 4.10 5.85
CA ARG A 9 -11.57 3.57 6.33
C ARG A 9 -11.00 2.46 5.43
N SER A 10 -11.87 1.62 4.85
CA SER A 10 -11.44 0.52 3.99
C SER A 10 -10.80 1.05 2.70
N ASP A 11 -11.38 2.10 2.12
CA ASP A 11 -10.80 2.79 0.97
C ASP A 11 -9.43 3.36 1.30
N MET A 12 -9.28 4.01 2.47
CA MET A 12 -8.00 4.57 2.91
C MET A 12 -6.92 3.51 3.05
N ILE A 13 -7.25 2.38 3.66
CA ILE A 13 -6.33 1.25 3.85
C ILE A 13 -5.94 0.64 2.50
N SER A 14 -6.92 0.38 1.63
CA SER A 14 -6.68 -0.23 0.32
C SER A 14 -5.80 0.66 -0.56
N VAL A 15 -6.07 1.96 -0.58
CA VAL A 15 -5.30 2.92 -1.38
C VAL A 15 -3.89 3.08 -0.82
N ALA A 16 -3.73 3.22 0.51
CA ALA A 16 -2.42 3.34 1.12
C ALA A 16 -1.56 2.08 0.92
N GLY A 17 -2.13 0.89 1.13
CA GLY A 17 -1.46 -0.39 0.89
C GLY A 17 -1.06 -0.57 -0.57
N GLY A 18 -1.95 -0.26 -1.51
CA GLY A 18 -1.68 -0.24 -2.94
C GLY A 18 -0.52 0.68 -3.30
N TRP A 19 -0.54 1.92 -2.82
CA TRP A 19 0.49 2.91 -3.17
C TRP A 19 1.86 2.58 -2.61
N HIS A 20 1.92 2.11 -1.37
CA HIS A 20 3.16 1.65 -0.76
C HIS A 20 3.74 0.44 -1.52
N ALA A 21 2.91 -0.54 -1.91
CA ALA A 21 3.39 -1.69 -2.69
C ALA A 21 4.02 -1.27 -4.03
N HIS A 22 3.39 -0.34 -4.77
CA HIS A 22 3.94 0.16 -6.04
C HIS A 22 5.26 0.91 -5.85
N LEU A 23 5.36 1.75 -4.81
CA LEU A 23 6.60 2.47 -4.50
C LEU A 23 7.73 1.53 -4.10
N GLY A 24 7.43 0.46 -3.34
CA GLY A 24 8.41 -0.57 -3.00
C GLY A 24 8.96 -1.27 -4.25
N ILE A 25 8.08 -1.69 -5.16
CA ILE A 25 8.49 -2.31 -6.44
C ILE A 25 9.32 -1.34 -7.29
N LEU A 26 8.94 -0.07 -7.34
CA LEU A 26 9.70 0.96 -8.05
C LEU A 26 11.09 1.13 -7.44
N ALA A 27 11.18 1.20 -6.11
CA ALA A 27 12.44 1.31 -5.39
C ALA A 27 13.34 0.09 -5.64
N ASP A 28 12.81 -1.13 -5.61
CA ASP A 28 13.58 -2.34 -5.90
C ASP A 28 14.11 -2.33 -7.34
N ARG A 29 13.28 -1.94 -8.31
CA ARG A 29 13.71 -1.82 -9.72
C ARG A 29 14.80 -0.77 -9.91
N LEU A 30 14.71 0.36 -9.22
CA LEU A 30 15.73 1.42 -9.28
C LEU A 30 17.07 0.98 -8.67
N HIS A 31 17.04 0.06 -7.70
CA HIS A 31 18.24 -0.52 -7.10
C HIS A 31 18.66 -1.86 -7.73
N GLU A 32 18.08 -2.23 -8.88
CA GLU A 32 18.35 -3.51 -9.56
C GLU A 32 18.07 -4.76 -8.71
N HIS A 33 17.20 -4.64 -7.69
CA HIS A 33 16.72 -5.75 -6.89
C HIS A 33 15.51 -6.42 -7.53
N THR A 34 15.33 -7.71 -7.27
CA THR A 34 14.10 -8.42 -7.68
C THR A 34 12.99 -8.08 -6.69
N PRO A 35 11.90 -7.41 -7.14
CA PRO A 35 10.83 -7.04 -6.24
C PRO A 35 10.05 -8.25 -5.74
N PRO A 36 9.52 -8.21 -4.50
CA PRO A 36 8.63 -9.24 -3.98
C PRO A 36 7.31 -9.26 -4.76
N GLY A 37 6.58 -10.37 -4.65
CA GLY A 37 5.27 -10.52 -5.29
C GLY A 37 4.27 -9.48 -4.78
N PHE A 38 3.64 -8.75 -5.71
CA PHE A 38 2.74 -7.62 -5.40
C PHE A 38 1.67 -7.98 -4.36
N TRP A 39 0.92 -9.06 -4.57
CA TRP A 39 -0.19 -9.43 -3.69
C TRP A 39 0.26 -9.81 -2.27
N SER A 40 1.42 -10.46 -2.13
CA SER A 40 1.99 -10.80 -0.82
C SER A 40 2.38 -9.54 -0.04
N THR A 41 3.07 -8.60 -0.71
CA THR A 41 3.46 -7.32 -0.12
C THR A 41 2.24 -6.46 0.21
N HIS A 42 1.27 -6.42 -0.71
CA HIS A 42 0.02 -5.69 -0.53
C HIS A 42 -0.76 -6.20 0.68
N ALA A 43 -0.95 -7.52 0.82
CA ALA A 43 -1.67 -8.09 1.95
C ALA A 43 -1.03 -7.78 3.30
N TRP A 44 0.32 -7.83 3.37
CA TRP A 44 1.05 -7.43 4.56
C TRP A 44 0.89 -5.93 4.87
N LEU A 45 1.02 -5.07 3.86
CA LEU A 45 0.85 -3.62 3.99
C LEU A 45 -0.58 -3.25 4.40
N GLU A 46 -1.58 -3.93 3.85
CA GLU A 46 -2.99 -3.72 4.19
C GLU A 46 -3.23 -4.03 5.67
N ALA A 47 -2.63 -5.10 6.20
CA ALA A 47 -2.69 -5.42 7.63
C ALA A 47 -1.99 -4.37 8.50
N GLU A 48 -0.88 -3.79 8.03
CA GLU A 48 -0.18 -2.72 8.72
C GLU A 48 -1.00 -1.42 8.74
N TYR A 49 -1.56 -1.01 7.61
CA TYR A 49 -2.44 0.16 7.54
C TYR A 49 -3.73 -0.03 8.34
N LYS A 50 -4.26 -1.26 8.42
CA LYS A 50 -5.35 -1.61 9.34
C LYS A 50 -4.99 -1.39 10.81
N ARG A 51 -3.72 -1.47 11.20
CA ARG A 51 -3.30 -1.17 12.59
C ARG A 51 -3.11 0.33 12.81
N GLN A 52 -2.60 1.03 11.80
CA GLN A 52 -2.22 2.44 11.93
C GLN A 52 -3.40 3.42 11.74
N ILE A 53 -4.32 3.12 10.82
CA ILE A 53 -5.48 3.99 10.56
C ILE A 53 -6.56 3.68 11.61
N PRO A 54 -6.93 4.65 12.47
CA PRO A 54 -7.97 4.44 13.47
C PRO A 54 -9.32 4.09 12.86
N VAL A 55 -10.21 3.50 13.66
CA VAL A 55 -11.64 3.41 13.33
C VAL A 55 -12.28 4.69 13.85
N ASP A 56 -13.04 5.38 13.00
CA ASP A 56 -13.84 6.54 13.41
C ASP A 56 -14.98 6.14 14.37
#